data_AF-A0A242BC20-F1
#
_entry.id   AF-A0A242BC20-F1
#
_cell.length_a   1.000
_cell.length_b   1.000
_cell.length_c   1.000
_cell.angle_alpha   90.00
_cell.angle_beta   90.00
_cell.angle_gamma   90.00
#
_symmetry.space_group_name_H-M   'P 1'
#
loop_
_entity.id
_entity.type
_entity.pdbx_description
1 polymer ?
#
loop_
_entity_poly.entity_id
_entity_poly.type
_entity_poly.pdbx_seq_one_letter_code
_entity_poly.pdbx_strand_id
1 'polypeptide(L)'
;MELTSLHLERICCEVTLFNRQRWRISQQKIQRIIEDFSGEKQVIVTRKLGIDQEADLFFTQIKSVFLDGKIVAYRGCPWQPLVVSQTDYAKLKQEVEETH
;
A
#
# COMPACT_ATOMS: atom_id res chain seq x y z
N MET A 1 14.92 3.43 4.24
CA MET A 1 14.14 4.53 4.83
C MET A 1 12.85 3.98 5.42
N GLU A 2 12.33 4.61 6.47
CA GLU A 2 11.06 4.21 7.07
C GLU A 2 9.90 4.84 6.31
N LEU A 3 8.90 4.03 5.95
CA LEU A 3 7.64 4.51 5.40
C LEU A 3 6.77 5.09 6.53
N THR A 4 6.02 6.13 6.21
CA THR A 4 5.07 6.80 7.11
C THR A 4 3.71 6.83 6.40
N SER A 5 2.65 7.18 7.12
CA SER A 5 1.33 7.41 6.51
C SER A 5 1.38 8.49 5.42
N LEU A 6 2.13 9.58 5.63
CA LEU A 6 2.35 10.63 4.63
C LEU A 6 3.04 10.10 3.35
N HIS A 7 3.92 9.10 3.47
CA HIS A 7 4.53 8.48 2.29
C HIS A 7 3.47 7.72 1.47
N LEU A 8 2.52 7.02 2.11
CA LEU A 8 1.45 6.30 1.42
C LEU A 8 0.52 7.22 0.60
N GLU A 9 0.33 8.46 1.03
CA GLU A 9 -0.47 9.43 0.27
C GLU A 9 0.12 9.77 -1.09
N ARG A 10 1.44 9.60 -1.24
CA ARG A 10 2.24 10.09 -2.36
C ARG A 10 2.79 8.98 -3.26
N ILE A 11 2.48 7.72 -2.97
CA ILE A 11 2.96 6.57 -3.75
C ILE A 11 1.80 5.77 -4.31
N CYS A 12 2.07 5.04 -5.39
CA CYS A 12 1.20 3.98 -5.88
C CYS A 12 1.81 2.64 -5.47
N CYS A 13 1.04 1.76 -4.83
CA CYS A 13 1.56 0.46 -4.41
C CYS A 13 0.45 -0.55 -4.10
N GLU A 14 0.78 -1.83 -4.21
CA GLU A 14 -0.02 -2.90 -3.60
C GLU A 14 0.51 -3.19 -2.18
N VAL A 15 -0.38 -3.45 -1.24
CA VAL A 15 -0.05 -3.78 0.14
C VAL A 15 -0.85 -4.98 0.62
N THR A 16 -0.27 -5.74 1.55
CA THR A 16 -1.00 -6.78 2.30
C THR A 16 -1.03 -6.40 3.76
N LEU A 17 -2.20 -6.51 4.38
CA LEU A 17 -2.40 -6.25 5.79
C LEU A 17 -2.09 -7.50 6.65
N PHE A 18 -1.98 -7.35 7.97
CA PHE A 18 -1.78 -8.47 8.90
C PHE A 18 -2.90 -9.52 8.83
N ASN A 19 -4.13 -9.09 8.54
CA ASN A 19 -5.28 -9.98 8.32
C ASN A 19 -5.30 -10.62 6.92
N ARG A 20 -4.20 -10.51 6.15
CA ARG A 20 -3.99 -11.07 4.80
C ARG A 20 -4.83 -10.42 3.69
N GLN A 21 -5.54 -9.33 3.97
CA GLN A 21 -6.24 -8.59 2.92
C GLN A 21 -5.25 -7.86 2.03
N ARG A 22 -5.49 -7.91 0.71
CA ARG A 22 -4.74 -7.17 -0.30
C ARG A 22 -5.45 -5.87 -0.65
N TRP A 23 -4.67 -4.81 -0.77
CA TRP A 23 -5.15 -3.47 -1.10
C TRP A 23 -4.20 -2.83 -2.10
N ARG A 24 -4.71 -1.98 -2.97
CA ARG A 24 -3.94 -1.03 -3.77
C ARG A 24 -4.13 0.36 -3.19
N ILE A 25 -3.05 1.10 -3.07
CA ILE A 25 -3.02 2.50 -2.68
C ILE A 25 -2.62 3.29 -3.91
N SER A 26 -3.40 4.31 -4.25
CA SER A 26 -3.09 5.21 -5.36
C SER A 26 -3.78 6.56 -5.13
N GLN A 27 -3.03 7.66 -5.18
CA GLN A 27 -3.56 9.02 -5.08
C GLN A 27 -4.52 9.23 -3.90
N GLN A 28 -4.10 8.87 -2.68
CA GLN A 28 -4.93 8.92 -1.46
C GLN A 28 -6.19 8.03 -1.49
N LYS A 29 -6.32 7.10 -2.44
CA LYS A 29 -7.40 6.13 -2.49
C LYS A 29 -6.87 4.75 -2.15
N ILE A 30 -7.63 4.01 -1.35
CA ILE A 30 -7.40 2.60 -1.06
C ILE A 30 -8.46 1.78 -1.79
N GLN A 31 -8.02 0.74 -2.45
CA GLN A 31 -8.82 -0.16 -3.26
C GLN A 31 -8.60 -1.59 -2.80
N ARG A 32 -9.62 -2.25 -2.27
CA ARG A 32 -9.49 -3.65 -1.86
C ARG A 32 -9.44 -4.54 -3.09
N ILE A 33 -8.40 -5.37 -3.18
CA ILE A 33 -8.26 -6.37 -4.23
C ILE A 33 -8.93 -7.65 -3.73
N ILE A 34 -9.95 -8.12 -4.45
CA ILE A 34 -10.62 -9.40 -4.21
C ILE A 34 -10.45 -10.22 -5.47
N GLU A 35 -9.72 -11.32 -5.39
CA GLU A 35 -9.61 -12.28 -6.49
C GLU A 35 -10.85 -13.18 -6.42
N ASP A 36 -11.56 -13.30 -7.54
CA ASP A 36 -12.66 -14.25 -7.67
C ASP A 36 -12.12 -15.66 -8.01
N PHE A 37 -13.03 -16.63 -8.19
CA PHE A 37 -12.65 -18.01 -8.52
C PHE A 37 -11.99 -18.17 -9.90
N SER A 38 -12.06 -17.15 -10.77
CA SER A 38 -11.39 -17.14 -12.06
C SER A 38 -9.93 -16.62 -11.97
N GLY A 39 -9.54 -16.09 -10.82
CA GLY A 39 -8.25 -15.44 -10.62
C GLY A 39 -8.20 -14.00 -11.13
N GLU A 40 -9.32 -13.47 -11.63
CA GLU A 40 -9.42 -12.06 -12.01
C GLU A 40 -9.55 -11.18 -10.76
N LYS A 41 -8.78 -10.09 -10.74
CA LYS A 41 -8.81 -9.11 -9.64
C LYS A 41 -10.05 -8.24 -9.77
N GLN A 42 -11.06 -8.47 -8.94
CA GLN A 42 -12.20 -7.58 -8.78
C GLN A 42 -11.94 -6.56 -7.66
N VAL A 43 -12.08 -5.27 -7.97
CA VAL A 43 -11.99 -4.20 -6.98
C VAL A 43 -13.40 -3.90 -6.46
N ILE A 44 -13.68 -4.27 -5.21
CA ILE A 44 -15.04 -4.22 -4.65
C ILE A 44 -15.24 -3.03 -3.71
N VAL A 45 -14.16 -2.46 -3.16
CA VAL A 45 -14.25 -1.32 -2.23
C VAL A 45 -13.17 -0.31 -2.57
N THR A 46 -13.58 0.88 -2.99
CA THR A 46 -12.71 2.06 -3.11
C THR A 46 -13.09 3.06 -2.03
N ARG A 47 -12.14 3.45 -1.19
CA ARG A 47 -12.32 4.48 -0.16
C ARG A 47 -11.21 5.50 -0.28
N LYS A 48 -11.51 6.78 -0.08
CA LYS A 48 -10.47 7.80 0.10
C LYS A 48 -9.88 7.63 1.50
N LEU A 49 -8.55 7.64 1.63
CA LEU A 49 -7.89 7.80 2.92
C LEU A 49 -8.34 9.15 3.48
N GLY A 50 -9.20 9.10 4.50
CA GLY A 50 -9.67 10.27 5.24
C GLY A 50 -8.65 10.72 6.27
N ILE A 51 -9.02 11.78 7.00
CA ILE A 51 -8.33 12.43 8.14
C ILE A 51 -7.25 11.56 8.80
N ASP A 52 -6.05 12.13 9.01
CA ASP A 52 -4.79 11.52 9.48
C ASP A 52 -4.93 10.26 10.36
N GLN A 53 -5.86 10.24 11.33
CA GLN A 53 -6.12 9.09 12.20
C GLN A 53 -6.54 7.81 11.47
N GLU A 54 -7.40 7.89 10.44
CA GLU A 54 -7.80 6.71 9.67
C GLU A 54 -6.65 6.18 8.82
N ALA A 55 -5.85 7.08 8.25
CA ALA A 55 -4.67 6.74 7.48
C ALA A 55 -3.59 6.07 8.36
N ASP A 56 -3.38 6.59 9.57
CA ASP A 56 -2.46 6.00 10.55
C ASP A 56 -2.93 4.62 11.00
N LEU A 57 -4.22 4.47 11.34
CA LEU A 57 -4.79 3.17 11.69
C LEU A 57 -4.61 2.16 10.56
N PHE A 58 -4.90 2.55 9.32
CA PHE A 58 -4.66 1.70 8.15
C PHE A 58 -3.16 1.36 7.99
N PHE A 59 -2.28 2.35 8.14
CA PHE A 59 -0.82 2.16 8.06
C PHE A 59 -0.32 1.12 9.05
N THR A 60 -0.81 1.13 10.31
CA THR A 60 -0.42 0.12 11.33
C THR A 60 -0.80 -1.31 10.94
N GLN A 61 -1.80 -1.48 10.08
CA GLN A 61 -2.23 -2.79 9.61
C GLN A 61 -1.37 -3.33 8.46
N ILE A 62 -0.58 -2.49 7.77
CA ILE A 62 0.23 -2.93 6.64
C ILE A 62 1.35 -3.85 7.11
N LYS A 63 1.43 -5.03 6.51
CA LYS A 63 2.47 -6.02 6.77
C LYS A 63 3.54 -6.00 5.69
N SER A 64 3.15 -5.86 4.44
CA SER A 64 4.07 -5.81 3.30
C SER A 64 3.60 -4.85 2.21
N VAL A 65 4.56 -4.27 1.50
CA VAL A 65 4.37 -3.41 0.33
C VAL A 65 5.01 -4.09 -0.88
N PHE A 66 4.33 -3.97 -2.02
CA PHE A 66 4.69 -4.59 -3.27
C PHE A 66 4.86 -3.54 -4.36
N LEU A 67 5.87 -3.77 -5.19
CA LEU A 67 6.13 -3.08 -6.45
C LEU A 67 6.30 -4.16 -7.52
N ASP A 68 5.54 -4.08 -8.62
CA ASP A 68 5.55 -5.10 -9.69
C ASP A 68 5.40 -6.55 -9.19
N GLY A 69 4.55 -6.76 -8.18
CA GLY A 69 4.32 -8.07 -7.55
C GLY A 69 5.46 -8.58 -6.66
N LYS A 70 6.55 -7.83 -6.50
CA LYS A 70 7.67 -8.16 -5.61
C LYS A 70 7.55 -7.40 -4.29
N ILE A 71 7.85 -8.07 -3.18
CA ILE A 71 7.87 -7.43 -1.86
C ILE A 71 9.09 -6.50 -1.79
N VAL A 72 8.84 -5.22 -1.53
CA VAL A 72 9.89 -4.19 -1.37
C VAL A 72 10.00 -3.66 0.06
N ALA A 73 8.98 -3.92 0.88
CA ALA A 73 9.03 -3.66 2.32
C ALA A 73 8.17 -4.68 3.07
N TYR A 74 8.63 -5.08 4.26
CA TYR A 74 7.97 -6.08 5.11
C TYR A 74 8.24 -5.79 6.58
N ARG A 75 7.28 -6.10 7.44
CA ARG A 75 7.49 -6.17 8.89
C ARG A 75 6.76 -7.35 9.52
N GLY A 76 7.32 -7.87 10.61
CA GLY A 76 6.75 -9.01 11.34
C GLY A 76 5.64 -8.62 12.31
N CYS A 77 5.60 -7.35 12.73
CA CYS A 77 4.73 -6.86 13.79
C CYS A 77 4.26 -5.41 13.54
N PRO A 78 3.02 -5.00 13.90
CA PRO A 78 2.51 -3.65 13.66
C PRO A 78 3.36 -2.51 14.23
N TRP A 79 4.06 -2.77 15.35
CA TRP A 79 4.88 -1.77 16.05
C TRP A 79 6.25 -1.57 15.42
N GLN A 80 6.65 -2.44 14.48
CA GLN A 80 7.91 -2.30 13.78
C GLN A 80 7.79 -1.29 12.63
N PRO A 81 8.84 -0.54 12.33
CA PRO A 81 8.86 0.33 11.16
C PRO A 81 8.78 -0.51 9.89
N LEU A 82 8.09 0.02 8.89
CA LEU A 82 8.04 -0.59 7.57
C LEU A 82 9.13 0.05 6.71
N VAL A 83 10.21 -0.69 6.48
CA VAL A 83 11.43 -0.16 5.86
C VAL A 83 11.50 -0.54 4.39
N VAL A 84 11.82 0.43 3.53
CA VAL A 84 12.04 0.26 2.09
C VAL A 84 13.40 0.83 1.68
N SER A 85 13.99 0.32 0.59
CA SER A 85 15.19 0.93 0.01
C SER A 85 14.87 2.31 -0.60
N GLN A 86 15.85 3.21 -0.70
CA GLN A 86 15.63 4.50 -1.36
C GLN A 86 15.29 4.33 -2.84
N THR A 87 15.90 3.35 -3.50
CA THR A 87 15.67 3.02 -4.91
C THR A 87 14.23 2.56 -5.14
N ASP A 88 13.72 1.66 -4.31
CA ASP A 88 12.34 1.17 -4.45
C ASP A 88 11.33 2.25 -4.08
N TYR A 89 11.64 3.10 -3.08
CA TYR A 89 10.81 4.27 -2.77
C TYR A 89 10.71 5.25 -3.95
N ALA A 90 11.81 5.51 -4.65
CA ALA A 90 11.80 6.37 -5.84
C ALA A 90 10.90 5.82 -6.95
N LYS A 91 10.92 4.50 -7.18
CA LYS A 91 10.05 3.83 -8.17
C LYS A 91 8.57 3.89 -7.79
N LEU A 92 8.25 3.61 -6.52
CA LEU A 92 6.90 3.71 -5.98
C LEU A 92 6.28 5.12 -6.14
N LYS A 93 7.14 6.14 -6.14
CA LYS A 93 6.74 7.53 -6.39
C LYS A 93 6.55 7.84 -7.88
N GLN A 94 7.38 7.28 -8.76
CA GLN A 94 7.32 7.53 -10.21
C GLN A 94 6.05 6.98 -10.87
N GLU A 95 5.49 5.86 -10.39
CA GLU A 95 4.20 5.36 -10.90
C GLU A 95 3.04 6.36 -10.78
N VAL A 96 3.17 7.38 -9.91
CA VAL A 96 2.17 8.45 -9.76
C VAL A 96 2.27 9.50 -10.87
N GLU A 97 3.45 9.67 -11.50
CA GLU A 97 3.71 10.71 -12.50
C GLU A 97 3.38 10.25 -13.94
N GLU A 98 3.32 8.94 -14.22
CA GLU A 98 3.05 8.39 -15.55
C GLU A 98 1.55 8.17 -15.87
N THR A 99 0.65 8.43 -14.91
CA THR A 99 -0.81 8.34 -15.14
C THR A 99 -1.47 9.66 -15.57
N HIS A 100 -0.67 10.65 -15.99
CA HIS A 100 -1.11 11.96 -16.49
C HIS A 100 -0.95 12.13 -17.99
#